data_AF-A0A961XNB6-F1
#
_entry.id   AF-A0A961XNB6-F1
#
_cell.length_a   1.000
_cell.length_b   1.000
_cell.length_c   1.000
_cell.angle_alpha   90.00
_cell.angle_beta   90.00
_cell.angle_gamma   90.00
#
_symmetry.space_group_name_H-M   'P 1'
#
loop_
_entity.id
_entity.type
_entity.pdbx_description
1 polymer ?
#
loop_
_entity_poly.entity_id
_entity_poly.type
_entity_poly.pdbx_seq_one_letter_code
_entity_poly.pdbx_strand_id
1 'polypeptide(L)'
;CLILGHGVYKRHLTRIERENGLPRIVIHRIADGAEHSIEFDEEAYSLGLSGAYEYDTDIIRFTYSSMTTPSRTYEYNMETRERTLIKEQEVPSGHDPHDYVTRRIMAPADDGELVPVSLVHHRDTPINGTAPCLLYGYGSYGISIPSAFNTNCLSLVDRGFVYAIAHVRGGKDKGFAWYEAGKRKTKTNTFTDFIAAARFLTREGYCAQGRIVAQGGSAGGMLMGAIANLAPELFAGILAEVPFVDVLNTMLDDTLPLTPPEWPEW
;
A
#
# COMPACT_ATOMS: atom_id res chain seq x y z
N CYS A 1 -5.71 14.46 -5.09
CA CYS A 1 -6.02 13.25 -5.89
C CYS A 1 -4.94 13.05 -6.97
N LEU A 2 -4.46 11.81 -7.17
CA LEU A 2 -3.48 11.43 -8.19
C LEU A 2 -4.15 10.54 -9.25
N ILE A 3 -4.12 10.93 -10.52
CA ILE A 3 -4.59 10.06 -11.62
C ILE A 3 -3.48 9.05 -11.94
N LEU A 4 -3.81 7.76 -11.85
CA LEU A 4 -2.90 6.65 -12.10
C LEU A 4 -2.96 6.15 -13.56
N GLY A 5 -4.10 6.33 -14.21
CA GLY A 5 -4.33 5.94 -15.59
C GLY A 5 -5.74 6.28 -16.05
N HIS A 6 -5.96 6.24 -17.36
CA HIS A 6 -7.26 6.49 -17.96
C HIS A 6 -7.45 5.68 -19.25
N GLY A 7 -8.71 5.50 -19.67
CA GLY A 7 -9.09 4.87 -20.92
C GLY A 7 -10.30 5.58 -21.54
N VAL A 8 -10.31 5.71 -22.86
CA VAL A 8 -11.38 6.40 -23.61
C VAL A 8 -12.07 5.42 -24.53
N TYR A 9 -13.39 5.40 -24.48
CA TYR A 9 -14.29 4.58 -25.27
C TYR A 9 -15.27 5.49 -26.02
N LYS A 10 -16.05 4.93 -26.95
CA LYS A 10 -17.00 5.69 -27.77
C LYS A 10 -17.96 6.57 -26.94
N ARG A 11 -18.37 6.09 -25.76
CA ARG A 11 -19.35 6.76 -24.87
C ARG A 11 -18.78 7.18 -23.52
N HIS A 12 -17.61 6.70 -23.14
CA HIS A 12 -17.11 6.79 -21.76
C HIS A 12 -15.64 7.19 -21.69
N LEU A 13 -15.29 7.99 -20.70
CA LEU A 13 -13.94 8.13 -20.17
C LEU A 13 -13.89 7.38 -18.83
N THR A 14 -12.86 6.56 -18.64
CA THR A 14 -12.59 5.88 -17.38
C THR A 14 -11.27 6.37 -16.83
N ARG A 15 -11.16 6.52 -15.51
CA ARG A 15 -9.90 6.83 -14.84
C ARG A 15 -9.77 6.02 -13.57
N ILE A 16 -8.56 5.58 -13.30
CA ILE A 16 -8.18 5.10 -11.97
C ILE A 16 -7.39 6.21 -11.29
N GLU A 17 -7.82 6.58 -10.11
CA GLU A 17 -7.20 7.65 -9.34
C GLU A 17 -7.03 7.23 -7.89
N ARG A 18 -6.13 7.89 -7.17
CA ARG A 18 -5.82 7.62 -5.77
C ARG A 18 -5.97 8.87 -4.94
N GLU A 19 -6.66 8.72 -3.83
CA GLU A 19 -6.86 9.75 -2.83
C GLU A 19 -6.59 9.19 -1.44
N ASN A 20 -5.69 9.85 -0.71
CA ASN A 20 -5.30 9.44 0.63
C ASN A 20 -4.84 7.97 0.74
N GLY A 21 -4.25 7.37 -0.29
CA GLY A 21 -3.81 5.97 -0.28
C GLY A 21 -4.86 4.97 -0.78
N LEU A 22 -6.13 5.37 -0.96
CA LEU A 22 -7.17 4.50 -1.48
C LEU A 22 -7.41 4.76 -2.98
N PRO A 23 -7.32 3.74 -3.84
CA PRO A 23 -7.64 3.88 -5.26
C PRO A 23 -9.17 3.87 -5.48
N ARG A 24 -9.64 4.57 -6.50
CA ARG A 24 -11.01 4.46 -7.03
C ARG A 24 -11.00 4.47 -8.55
N ILE A 25 -11.92 3.72 -9.15
CA ILE A 25 -12.20 3.77 -10.59
C ILE A 25 -13.42 4.67 -10.79
N VAL A 26 -13.26 5.72 -11.58
CA VAL A 26 -14.33 6.66 -11.93
C VAL A 26 -14.68 6.47 -13.40
N ILE A 27 -15.98 6.37 -13.65
CA ILE A 27 -16.58 6.27 -14.98
C ILE A 27 -17.27 7.60 -15.26
N HIS A 28 -16.94 8.20 -16.39
CA HIS A 28 -17.47 9.47 -16.88
C HIS A 28 -18.15 9.24 -18.24
N ARG A 29 -19.44 9.53 -18.34
CA ARG A 29 -20.19 9.43 -19.59
C ARG A 29 -20.05 10.71 -20.40
N ILE A 30 -19.58 10.59 -21.64
CA ILE A 30 -19.21 11.74 -22.49
C ILE A 30 -20.43 12.57 -22.89
N ALA A 31 -21.57 11.91 -23.14
CA ALA A 31 -22.75 12.56 -23.71
C ALA A 31 -23.35 13.65 -22.81
N ASP A 32 -23.30 13.47 -21.49
CA ASP A 32 -23.93 14.36 -20.51
C ASP A 32 -23.04 14.69 -19.30
N GLY A 33 -21.81 14.19 -19.26
CA GLY A 33 -20.84 14.44 -18.20
C GLY A 33 -21.13 13.72 -16.88
N ALA A 34 -22.08 12.78 -16.86
CA ALA A 34 -22.43 12.04 -15.63
C ALA A 34 -21.24 11.19 -15.14
N GLU A 35 -20.94 11.24 -13.84
CA GLU A 35 -19.87 10.46 -13.22
C GLU A 35 -20.40 9.51 -12.14
N HIS A 36 -19.74 8.35 -11.99
CA HIS A 36 -19.87 7.49 -10.82
C HIS A 36 -18.59 6.72 -10.55
N SER A 37 -18.39 6.32 -9.29
CA SER A 37 -17.33 5.42 -8.85
C SER A 37 -17.82 3.99 -8.74
N ILE A 38 -16.89 3.04 -8.92
CA ILE A 38 -17.12 1.64 -8.57
C ILE A 38 -16.85 1.49 -7.06
N GLU A 39 -17.88 1.10 -6.30
CA GLU A 39 -17.82 1.01 -4.83
C GLU A 39 -17.34 -0.37 -4.33
N PHE A 40 -16.71 -0.37 -3.15
CA PHE A 40 -16.17 -1.55 -2.47
C PHE A 40 -16.38 -1.43 -0.95
N ASP A 41 -16.68 -2.54 -0.29
CA ASP A 41 -17.02 -2.53 1.15
C ASP A 41 -15.81 -2.49 2.09
N GLU A 42 -14.65 -2.98 1.64
CA GLU A 42 -13.45 -3.08 2.49
C GLU A 42 -12.75 -1.72 2.66
N GLU A 43 -12.20 -1.48 3.85
CA GLU A 43 -11.57 -0.18 4.19
C GLU A 43 -10.25 0.08 3.44
N ALA A 44 -9.54 -0.97 3.05
CA ALA A 44 -8.33 -0.91 2.24
C ALA A 44 -8.32 -2.01 1.19
N TYR A 45 -8.01 -1.63 -0.05
CA TYR A 45 -7.97 -2.54 -1.17
C TYR A 45 -7.05 -1.99 -2.28
N SER A 46 -6.76 -2.86 -3.24
CA SER A 46 -6.00 -2.56 -4.45
C SER A 46 -6.91 -2.71 -5.67
N LEU A 47 -6.75 -1.78 -6.62
CA LEU A 47 -7.45 -1.79 -7.89
C LEU A 47 -6.46 -1.73 -9.06
N GLY A 48 -6.76 -2.48 -10.11
CA GLY A 48 -6.14 -2.33 -11.42
C GLY A 48 -7.21 -2.07 -12.49
N LEU A 49 -6.98 -1.09 -13.37
CA LEU A 49 -7.86 -0.82 -14.49
C LEU A 49 -7.26 -1.43 -15.76
N SER A 50 -7.84 -2.54 -16.22
CA SER A 50 -7.42 -3.18 -17.49
C SER A 50 -8.11 -2.56 -18.69
N GLY A 51 -9.31 -2.01 -18.50
CA GLY A 51 -10.10 -1.39 -19.57
C GLY A 51 -10.74 -2.42 -20.51
N ALA A 52 -10.83 -2.09 -21.80
CA ALA A 52 -11.34 -2.98 -22.83
C ALA A 52 -10.54 -2.84 -24.13
N TYR A 53 -10.55 -3.90 -24.94
CA TYR A 53 -9.92 -3.90 -26.26
C TYR A 53 -10.83 -3.31 -27.35
N GLU A 54 -12.15 -3.42 -27.19
CA GLU A 54 -13.13 -2.82 -28.10
C GLU A 54 -13.38 -1.36 -27.76
N TYR A 55 -13.32 -0.48 -28.75
CA TYR A 55 -13.58 0.95 -28.56
C TYR A 55 -15.07 1.26 -28.38
N ASP A 56 -15.92 0.56 -29.13
CA ASP A 56 -17.39 0.68 -29.04
C ASP A 56 -17.95 -0.37 -28.07
N THR A 57 -17.75 -0.11 -26.77
CA THR A 57 -18.19 -0.99 -25.69
C THR A 57 -18.72 -0.19 -24.51
N ASP A 58 -19.62 -0.81 -23.76
CA ASP A 58 -20.03 -0.37 -22.43
C ASP A 58 -19.41 -1.21 -21.32
N ILE A 59 -18.59 -2.21 -21.66
CA ILE A 59 -17.99 -3.13 -20.70
C ILE A 59 -16.49 -2.84 -20.58
N ILE A 60 -16.03 -2.69 -19.34
CA ILE A 60 -14.60 -2.66 -18.99
C ILE A 60 -14.24 -3.82 -18.07
N ARG A 61 -12.94 -4.15 -18.02
CA ARG A 61 -12.38 -5.05 -17.01
C ARG A 61 -11.54 -4.30 -15.99
N PHE A 62 -11.67 -4.71 -14.74
CA PHE A 62 -10.81 -4.27 -13.65
C PHE A 62 -10.46 -5.44 -12.74
N THR A 63 -9.35 -5.30 -12.02
CA THR A 63 -8.94 -6.23 -10.96
C THR A 63 -9.17 -5.60 -9.60
N TYR A 64 -9.62 -6.41 -8.66
CA TYR A 64 -9.84 -6.06 -7.27
C TYR A 64 -9.15 -7.11 -6.38
N SER A 65 -8.50 -6.65 -5.33
CA SER A 65 -8.05 -7.50 -4.23
C SER A 65 -7.96 -6.66 -2.98
N SER A 66 -7.99 -7.28 -1.82
CA SER A 66 -7.71 -6.63 -0.54
C SER A 66 -6.81 -7.53 0.29
N MET A 67 -6.48 -7.08 1.50
CA MET A 67 -5.71 -7.94 2.40
C MET A 67 -6.52 -9.16 2.89
N THR A 68 -7.86 -9.18 2.73
CA THR A 68 -8.71 -10.37 3.02
C THR A 68 -9.22 -11.09 1.77
N THR A 69 -9.35 -10.41 0.63
CA THR A 69 -10.02 -10.94 -0.56
C THR A 69 -8.99 -11.27 -1.65
N PRO A 70 -8.88 -12.54 -2.08
CA PRO A 70 -8.03 -12.95 -3.21
C PRO A 70 -8.26 -12.12 -4.47
N SER A 71 -7.28 -12.11 -5.37
CA SER A 71 -7.39 -11.33 -6.60
C SER A 71 -8.58 -11.78 -7.45
N ARG A 72 -9.47 -10.83 -7.76
CA ARG A 72 -10.65 -11.02 -8.59
C ARG A 72 -10.60 -10.12 -9.81
N THR A 73 -10.92 -10.68 -10.98
CA THR A 73 -11.15 -9.93 -12.21
C THR A 73 -12.64 -9.82 -12.46
N TYR A 74 -13.12 -8.60 -12.65
CA TYR A 74 -14.51 -8.32 -12.96
C TYR A 74 -14.67 -7.70 -14.33
N GLU A 75 -15.77 -8.04 -15.00
CA GLU A 75 -16.38 -7.19 -16.02
C GLU A 75 -17.37 -6.24 -15.37
N TYR A 76 -17.42 -5.02 -15.87
CA TYR A 76 -18.30 -3.97 -15.37
C TYR A 76 -18.95 -3.25 -16.54
N ASN A 77 -20.29 -3.24 -16.53
CA ASN A 77 -21.07 -2.45 -17.47
C ASN A 77 -21.16 -0.99 -16.96
N MET A 78 -20.58 -0.07 -17.72
CA MET A 78 -20.47 1.35 -17.39
C MET A 78 -21.81 2.09 -17.38
N GLU A 79 -22.85 1.57 -18.05
CA GLU A 79 -24.18 2.17 -18.05
C GLU A 79 -25.07 1.56 -16.96
N THR A 80 -25.16 0.22 -16.90
CA THR A 80 -26.06 -0.48 -15.95
C THR A 80 -25.46 -0.64 -14.55
N ARG A 81 -24.14 -0.48 -14.42
CA ARG A 81 -23.35 -0.72 -13.20
C ARG A 81 -23.32 -2.17 -12.73
N GLU A 82 -23.74 -3.09 -13.59
CA GLU A 82 -23.67 -4.51 -13.31
C GLU A 82 -22.22 -4.99 -13.31
N ARG A 83 -21.89 -5.83 -12.32
CA ARG A 83 -20.55 -6.40 -12.12
C ARG A 83 -20.61 -7.92 -12.23
N THR A 84 -19.80 -8.48 -13.13
CA THR A 84 -19.71 -9.93 -13.37
C THR A 84 -18.33 -10.44 -13.00
N LEU A 85 -18.24 -11.42 -12.09
CA LEU A 85 -16.97 -12.05 -11.74
C LEU A 85 -16.50 -12.95 -12.89
N ILE A 86 -15.30 -12.71 -13.40
CA ILE A 86 -14.70 -13.47 -14.50
C ILE A 86 -13.68 -14.47 -14.00
N LYS A 87 -12.89 -14.07 -13.00
CA LYS A 87 -11.84 -14.91 -12.43
C LYS A 87 -11.62 -14.55 -10.97
N GLU A 88 -11.39 -15.57 -10.16
CA GLU A 88 -10.88 -15.46 -8.81
C GLU A 88 -9.58 -16.25 -8.70
N GLN A 89 -8.60 -15.72 -7.97
CA GLN A 89 -7.39 -16.42 -7.62
C GLN A 89 -7.72 -17.59 -6.71
N GLU A 90 -7.42 -18.81 -7.15
CA GLU A 90 -7.49 -19.99 -6.31
C GLU A 90 -6.32 -19.99 -5.32
N VAL A 91 -6.61 -20.22 -4.04
CA VAL A 91 -5.61 -20.41 -2.98
C VAL A 91 -5.60 -21.91 -2.65
N PRO A 92 -4.60 -22.68 -3.09
CA PRO A 92 -4.63 -24.15 -2.98
C PRO A 92 -4.73 -24.69 -1.54
N SER A 93 -4.25 -23.93 -0.56
CA SER A 93 -4.36 -24.26 0.87
C SER A 93 -5.73 -23.96 1.47
N GLY A 94 -6.65 -23.39 0.69
CA GLY A 94 -7.87 -22.75 1.18
C GLY A 94 -7.62 -21.33 1.66
N HIS A 95 -8.70 -20.54 1.68
CA HIS A 95 -8.75 -19.18 2.22
C HIS A 95 -10.22 -18.77 2.38
N ASP A 96 -10.65 -18.42 3.59
CA ASP A 96 -11.96 -17.78 3.82
C ASP A 96 -11.74 -16.30 4.21
N PRO A 97 -12.15 -15.33 3.37
CA PRO A 97 -12.07 -13.91 3.71
C PRO A 97 -12.74 -13.55 5.03
N HIS A 98 -13.74 -14.33 5.47
CA HIS A 98 -14.42 -14.11 6.75
C HIS A 98 -13.57 -14.44 7.97
N ASP A 99 -12.46 -15.17 7.83
CA ASP A 99 -11.54 -15.42 8.94
C ASP A 99 -10.65 -14.20 9.25
N TYR A 100 -10.67 -13.19 8.38
CA TYR A 100 -9.76 -12.04 8.46
C TYR A 100 -10.52 -10.72 8.60
N VAL A 101 -9.82 -9.72 9.13
CA VAL A 101 -10.30 -8.33 9.24
C VAL A 101 -9.24 -7.41 8.66
N THR A 102 -9.62 -6.65 7.64
CA THR A 102 -8.82 -5.54 7.11
C THR A 102 -9.27 -4.23 7.75
N ARG A 103 -8.30 -3.40 8.17
CA ARG A 103 -8.55 -2.02 8.62
C ARG A 103 -7.65 -1.03 7.89
N ARG A 104 -8.14 0.20 7.81
CA ARG A 104 -7.35 1.33 7.33
C ARG A 104 -7.34 2.44 8.37
N ILE A 105 -6.17 2.71 8.93
CA ILE A 105 -5.99 3.71 9.99
C ILE A 105 -5.07 4.83 9.53
N MET A 106 -5.09 5.95 10.24
CA MET A 106 -4.31 7.16 9.93
C MET A 106 -3.41 7.49 11.13
N ALA A 107 -2.12 7.19 11.03
CA ALA A 107 -1.15 7.46 12.07
C ALA A 107 -0.68 8.92 11.96
N PRO A 108 -0.80 9.76 13.02
CA PRO A 108 -0.26 11.10 13.02
C PRO A 108 1.27 11.07 13.14
N ALA A 109 1.97 11.70 12.21
CA ALA A 109 3.39 12.00 12.28
C ALA A 109 3.65 13.24 13.13
N ASP A 110 4.92 13.46 13.52
CA ASP A 110 5.32 14.55 14.41
C ASP A 110 5.02 15.94 13.84
N ASP A 111 4.99 16.07 12.51
CA ASP A 111 4.65 17.32 11.80
C ASP A 111 3.13 17.48 11.57
N GLY A 112 2.32 16.63 12.20
CA GLY A 112 0.85 16.66 12.14
C GLY A 112 0.27 15.94 10.94
N GLU A 113 1.11 15.43 10.04
CA GLU A 113 0.64 14.81 8.83
C GLU A 113 0.14 13.37 9.07
N LEU A 114 -0.93 12.97 8.38
CA LEU A 114 -1.54 11.66 8.57
C LEU A 114 -0.96 10.63 7.59
N VAL A 115 -0.24 9.65 8.14
CA VAL A 115 0.34 8.49 7.44
C VAL A 115 -0.71 7.37 7.38
N PRO A 116 -1.19 6.97 6.18
CA PRO A 116 -2.10 5.85 6.05
C PRO A 116 -1.40 4.54 6.43
N VAL A 117 -2.10 3.66 7.12
CA VAL A 117 -1.67 2.30 7.42
C VAL A 117 -2.79 1.34 7.07
N SER A 118 -2.49 0.36 6.22
CA SER A 118 -3.39 -0.76 5.94
C SER A 118 -2.93 -1.96 6.74
N LEU A 119 -3.85 -2.66 7.38
CA LEU A 119 -3.51 -3.84 8.17
C LEU A 119 -4.54 -4.94 8.02
N VAL A 120 -4.08 -6.16 8.28
CA VAL A 120 -4.90 -7.37 8.37
C VAL A 120 -4.51 -8.18 9.59
N HIS A 121 -5.51 -8.77 10.23
CA HIS A 121 -5.33 -9.76 11.28
C HIS A 121 -6.43 -10.82 11.20
N HIS A 122 -6.19 -11.98 11.80
CA HIS A 122 -7.23 -13.00 11.97
C HIS A 122 -8.31 -12.47 12.92
N ARG A 123 -9.57 -12.81 12.68
CA ARG A 123 -10.73 -12.34 13.45
C ARG A 123 -10.61 -12.65 14.95
N ASP A 124 -10.01 -13.79 15.26
CA ASP A 124 -9.79 -14.24 16.64
C ASP A 124 -8.53 -13.64 17.31
N THR A 125 -7.70 -12.90 16.57
CA THR A 125 -6.53 -12.21 17.14
C THR A 125 -6.99 -11.07 18.05
N PRO A 126 -6.63 -11.07 19.35
CA PRO A 126 -7.04 -10.00 20.26
C PRO A 126 -6.37 -8.65 19.93
N ILE A 127 -7.17 -7.62 19.71
CA ILE A 127 -6.73 -6.22 19.56
C ILE A 127 -6.78 -5.53 20.93
N ASN A 128 -5.87 -5.96 21.81
CA ASN A 128 -5.76 -5.51 23.20
C ASN A 128 -4.31 -5.19 23.61
N GLY A 129 -3.44 -4.99 22.61
CA GLY A 129 -2.03 -4.68 22.80
C GLY A 129 -1.15 -5.89 23.12
N THR A 130 -1.62 -7.13 22.88
CA THR A 130 -0.81 -8.34 23.12
C THR A 130 -0.24 -8.97 21.85
N ALA A 131 -0.84 -8.72 20.68
CA ALA A 131 -0.45 -9.36 19.43
C ALA A 131 0.96 -8.93 18.97
N PRO A 132 1.76 -9.84 18.39
CA PRO A 132 2.94 -9.46 17.62
C PRO A 132 2.52 -8.82 16.29
N CYS A 133 3.38 -7.99 15.71
CA CYS A 133 3.11 -7.32 14.44
C CYS A 133 4.30 -7.45 13.50
N LEU A 134 4.01 -7.69 12.22
CA LEU A 134 4.96 -7.48 11.13
C LEU A 134 4.57 -6.18 10.42
N LEU A 135 5.41 -5.15 10.55
CA LEU A 135 5.21 -3.84 9.92
C LEU A 135 6.14 -3.70 8.71
N TYR A 136 5.54 -3.58 7.53
CA TYR A 136 6.24 -3.43 6.26
C TYR A 136 6.27 -1.97 5.78
N GLY A 137 7.39 -1.56 5.17
CA GLY A 137 7.53 -0.23 4.54
C GLY A 137 8.57 -0.20 3.42
N TYR A 138 8.41 0.76 2.50
CA TYR A 138 9.33 0.96 1.37
C TYR A 138 9.78 2.43 1.23
N GLY A 139 8.86 3.32 0.79
CA GLY A 139 9.05 4.78 0.91
C GLY A 139 10.07 5.44 -0.01
N SER A 140 10.27 4.94 -1.24
CA SER A 140 11.17 5.57 -2.23
C SER A 140 10.61 5.47 -3.65
N TYR A 141 11.13 6.30 -4.57
CA TYR A 141 10.80 6.37 -6.00
C TYR A 141 9.31 6.62 -6.30
N GLY A 142 8.54 7.03 -5.29
CA GLY A 142 7.11 7.16 -5.37
C GLY A 142 6.38 5.83 -5.55
N ILE A 143 7.02 4.70 -5.23
CA ILE A 143 6.37 3.39 -5.22
C ILE A 143 5.32 3.39 -4.11
N SER A 144 4.09 3.04 -4.48
CA SER A 144 2.97 2.86 -3.54
C SER A 144 2.79 1.37 -3.31
N ILE A 145 2.69 0.96 -2.06
CA ILE A 145 2.56 -0.46 -1.71
C ILE A 145 1.08 -0.84 -1.73
N PRO A 146 0.65 -1.76 -2.61
CA PRO A 146 -0.76 -2.11 -2.70
C PRO A 146 -1.29 -2.73 -1.40
N SER A 147 -2.50 -2.35 -0.99
CA SER A 147 -3.27 -3.07 0.04
C SER A 147 -3.97 -4.29 -0.58
N ALA A 148 -3.18 -5.14 -1.23
CA ALA A 148 -3.64 -6.29 -2.03
C ALA A 148 -3.53 -7.60 -1.24
N PHE A 149 -4.10 -8.66 -1.81
CA PHE A 149 -4.00 -10.00 -1.25
C PHE A 149 -2.57 -10.52 -1.34
N ASN A 150 -2.06 -11.07 -0.24
CA ASN A 150 -0.72 -11.62 -0.16
C ASN A 150 -0.71 -12.88 0.68
N THR A 151 -0.60 -14.05 0.03
CA THR A 151 -0.57 -15.34 0.72
C THR A 151 0.64 -15.49 1.65
N ASN A 152 1.72 -14.72 1.44
CA ASN A 152 2.93 -14.83 2.26
C ASN A 152 2.70 -14.37 3.71
N CYS A 153 1.78 -13.43 3.95
CA CYS A 153 1.51 -12.96 5.32
C CYS A 153 0.55 -13.89 6.09
N LEU A 154 -0.26 -14.73 5.42
CA LEU A 154 -1.26 -15.59 6.06
C LEU A 154 -0.64 -16.49 7.13
N SER A 155 0.53 -17.07 6.86
CA SER A 155 1.27 -17.88 7.83
C SER A 155 1.49 -17.15 9.18
N LEU A 156 1.76 -15.84 9.16
CA LEU A 156 1.90 -15.07 10.40
C LEU A 156 0.52 -14.70 10.98
N VAL A 157 -0.39 -14.26 10.12
CA VAL A 157 -1.73 -13.81 10.53
C VAL A 157 -2.51 -14.93 11.22
N ASP A 158 -2.46 -16.16 10.69
CA ASP A 158 -3.08 -17.37 11.26
C ASP A 158 -2.44 -17.78 12.60
N ARG A 159 -1.24 -17.26 12.91
CA ARG A 159 -0.53 -17.46 14.18
C ARG A 159 -0.70 -16.28 15.14
N GLY A 160 -1.68 -15.41 14.88
CA GLY A 160 -2.04 -14.30 15.75
C GLY A 160 -1.23 -13.02 15.53
N PHE A 161 -0.50 -12.89 14.41
CA PHE A 161 0.13 -11.62 14.06
C PHE A 161 -0.88 -10.64 13.47
N VAL A 162 -0.63 -9.35 13.71
CA VAL A 162 -1.07 -8.29 12.82
C VAL A 162 -0.04 -8.12 11.71
N TYR A 163 -0.47 -8.08 10.46
CA TYR A 163 0.37 -7.64 9.34
C TYR A 163 -0.07 -6.25 8.91
N ALA A 164 0.86 -5.31 8.87
CA ALA A 164 0.57 -3.91 8.55
C ALA A 164 1.56 -3.36 7.51
N ILE A 165 1.07 -2.43 6.69
CA ILE A 165 1.84 -1.69 5.69
C ILE A 165 1.75 -0.21 6.05
N ALA A 166 2.88 0.42 6.33
CA ALA A 166 2.96 1.86 6.51
C ALA A 166 3.20 2.55 5.16
N HIS A 167 2.23 3.36 4.72
CA HIS A 167 2.27 4.09 3.45
C HIS A 167 3.01 5.43 3.61
N VAL A 168 4.27 5.34 4.01
CA VAL A 168 5.14 6.48 4.39
C VAL A 168 5.44 7.42 3.22
N ARG A 169 5.85 8.67 3.52
CA ARG A 169 6.38 9.61 2.52
C ARG A 169 7.53 9.00 1.74
N GLY A 170 7.71 9.49 0.51
CA GLY A 170 8.58 8.88 -0.50
C GLY A 170 7.87 7.83 -1.36
N GLY A 171 6.69 7.36 -0.94
CA GLY A 171 5.70 6.73 -1.82
C GLY A 171 4.79 7.75 -2.54
N LYS A 172 3.82 7.29 -3.32
CA LYS A 172 2.79 8.13 -3.99
C LYS A 172 1.37 7.88 -3.48
N ASP A 173 1.25 7.29 -2.29
CA ASP A 173 -0.04 6.92 -1.71
C ASP A 173 -0.97 8.14 -1.55
N LYS A 174 -0.43 9.29 -1.13
CA LYS A 174 -1.17 10.58 -1.09
C LYS A 174 -0.88 11.49 -2.29
N GLY A 175 -0.36 10.93 -3.38
CA GLY A 175 -0.03 11.66 -4.62
C GLY A 175 1.43 12.08 -4.74
N PHE A 176 1.74 12.86 -5.79
CA PHE A 176 3.13 13.22 -6.12
C PHE A 176 3.81 14.07 -5.02
N ALA A 177 3.06 14.94 -4.35
CA ALA A 177 3.59 15.72 -3.23
C ALA A 177 4.05 14.82 -2.05
N TRP A 178 3.43 13.65 -1.86
CA TRP A 178 3.84 12.67 -0.86
C TRP A 178 5.23 12.09 -1.14
N TYR A 179 5.55 11.90 -2.42
CA TYR A 179 6.84 11.42 -2.87
C TYR A 179 7.92 12.51 -2.71
N GLU A 180 7.64 13.73 -3.19
CA GLU A 180 8.56 14.86 -3.04
C GLU A 180 8.83 15.21 -1.57
N ALA A 181 7.86 14.96 -0.68
CA ALA A 181 8.02 15.14 0.77
C ALA A 181 8.82 14.02 1.45
N GLY A 182 9.31 13.00 0.74
CA GLY A 182 10.14 11.92 1.29
C GLY A 182 11.35 11.59 0.42
N LYS A 183 11.98 12.60 -0.17
CA LYS A 183 13.18 12.46 -1.01
C LYS A 183 14.15 13.62 -0.81
N ARG A 184 15.41 13.47 -1.24
CA ARG A 184 16.45 14.50 -1.06
C ARG A 184 16.51 15.01 0.38
N LYS A 185 16.49 16.34 0.58
CA LYS A 185 16.54 17.00 1.88
C LYS A 185 15.41 16.61 2.84
N THR A 186 14.29 16.09 2.34
CA THR A 186 13.14 15.65 3.16
C THR A 186 13.10 14.13 3.32
N LYS A 187 14.13 13.40 2.89
CA LYS A 187 14.15 11.93 2.92
C LYS A 187 13.88 11.36 4.32
N THR A 188 14.33 12.06 5.37
CA THR A 188 14.14 11.69 6.77
C THR A 188 12.67 11.49 7.15
N ASN A 189 11.74 12.16 6.46
CA ASN A 189 10.30 11.98 6.66
C ASN A 189 9.85 10.52 6.44
N THR A 190 10.48 9.80 5.51
CA THR A 190 10.22 8.37 5.28
C THR A 190 10.39 7.56 6.57
N PHE A 191 11.45 7.88 7.33
CA PHE A 191 11.86 7.14 8.52
C PHE A 191 11.00 7.53 9.72
N THR A 192 10.76 8.82 9.91
CA THR A 192 9.92 9.33 11.01
C THR A 192 8.46 8.93 10.84
N ASP A 193 7.94 8.89 9.62
CA ASP A 193 6.59 8.37 9.32
C ASP A 193 6.44 6.89 9.71
N PHE A 194 7.46 6.08 9.43
CA PHE A 194 7.45 4.66 9.78
C PHE A 194 7.46 4.45 11.30
N ILE A 195 8.28 5.23 12.00
CA ILE A 195 8.34 5.24 13.47
C ILE A 195 7.00 5.70 14.04
N ALA A 196 6.38 6.73 13.47
CA ALA A 196 5.06 7.21 13.88
C ALA A 196 3.98 6.13 13.70
N ALA A 197 3.98 5.42 12.57
CA ALA A 197 3.09 4.30 12.32
C ALA A 197 3.28 3.17 13.35
N ALA A 198 4.53 2.80 13.68
CA ALA A 198 4.82 1.79 14.70
C ALA A 198 4.32 2.19 16.10
N ARG A 199 4.56 3.46 16.50
CA ARG A 199 4.06 3.99 17.78
C ARG A 199 2.53 4.04 17.81
N PHE A 200 1.90 4.41 16.70
CA PHE A 200 0.45 4.47 16.57
C PHE A 200 -0.20 3.08 16.71
N LEU A 201 0.30 2.07 16.00
CA LEU A 201 -0.19 0.69 16.10
C LEU A 201 -0.12 0.15 17.53
N THR A 202 0.97 0.47 18.24
CA THR A 202 1.13 0.10 19.65
C THR A 202 0.11 0.80 20.54
N ARG A 203 -0.06 2.11 20.36
CA ARG A 203 -0.99 2.93 21.17
C ARG A 203 -2.45 2.51 20.99
N GLU A 204 -2.86 2.19 19.77
CA GLU A 204 -4.23 1.76 19.46
C GLU A 204 -4.48 0.27 19.80
N GLY A 205 -3.51 -0.44 20.38
CA GLY A 205 -3.68 -1.81 20.85
C GLY A 205 -3.62 -2.88 19.74
N TYR A 206 -3.22 -2.53 18.52
CA TYR A 206 -2.99 -3.52 17.46
C TYR A 206 -1.81 -4.44 17.76
N CYS A 207 -0.80 -3.95 18.47
CA CYS A 207 0.34 -4.78 18.86
C CYS A 207 0.95 -4.35 20.19
N ALA A 208 1.71 -5.26 20.79
CA ALA A 208 2.46 -4.95 22.01
C ALA A 208 3.71 -4.12 21.71
N GLN A 209 4.05 -3.20 22.63
CA GLN A 209 5.33 -2.51 22.59
C GLN A 209 6.48 -3.52 22.59
N GLY A 210 7.46 -3.33 21.72
CA GLY A 210 8.60 -4.25 21.59
C GLY A 210 8.25 -5.62 20.98
N ARG A 211 7.06 -5.80 20.38
CA ARG A 211 6.69 -6.99 19.59
C ARG A 211 6.43 -6.67 18.11
N ILE A 212 6.94 -5.54 17.64
CA ILE A 212 6.93 -5.19 16.22
C ILE A 212 8.19 -5.76 15.58
N VAL A 213 8.03 -6.50 14.51
CA VAL A 213 9.10 -6.84 13.58
C VAL A 213 8.97 -5.91 12.37
N ALA A 214 10.01 -5.14 12.07
CA ALA A 214 10.01 -4.28 10.89
C ALA A 214 10.56 -5.02 9.68
N GLN A 215 10.02 -4.75 8.49
CA GLN A 215 10.48 -5.36 7.24
C GLN A 215 10.56 -4.32 6.11
N GLY A 216 11.65 -4.37 5.35
CA GLY A 216 11.84 -3.57 4.15
C GLY A 216 13.00 -4.10 3.30
N GLY A 217 12.88 -3.96 1.97
CA GLY A 217 13.86 -4.47 1.01
C GLY A 217 14.36 -3.42 0.02
N SER A 218 15.60 -3.58 -0.46
CA SER A 218 16.26 -2.62 -1.37
C SER A 218 16.32 -1.22 -0.75
N ALA A 219 15.65 -0.22 -1.34
CA ALA A 219 15.48 1.10 -0.73
C ALA A 219 14.65 1.07 0.57
N GLY A 220 13.70 0.13 0.73
CA GLY A 220 13.07 -0.15 2.02
C GLY A 220 14.06 -0.72 3.05
N GLY A 221 15.17 -1.30 2.60
CA GLY A 221 16.28 -1.68 3.46
C GLY A 221 17.07 -0.48 4.01
N MET A 222 17.13 0.64 3.27
CA MET A 222 17.62 1.92 3.81
C MET A 222 16.73 2.36 4.99
N LEU A 223 15.41 2.31 4.80
CA LEU A 223 14.44 2.59 5.87
C LEU A 223 14.71 1.69 7.09
N MET A 224 14.93 0.39 6.89
CA MET A 224 15.26 -0.53 7.98
C MET A 224 16.56 -0.13 8.71
N GLY A 225 17.62 0.24 7.98
CA GLY A 225 18.87 0.70 8.57
C GLY A 225 18.71 2.01 9.36
N ALA A 226 17.90 2.94 8.86
CA ALA A 226 17.64 4.21 9.55
C ALA A 226 16.87 4.01 10.85
N ILE A 227 15.78 3.24 10.86
CA ILE A 227 14.97 3.03 12.07
C ILE A 227 15.70 2.22 13.14
N ALA A 228 16.61 1.32 12.75
CA ALA A 228 17.47 0.58 13.68
C ALA A 228 18.37 1.53 14.49
N ASN A 229 18.76 2.66 13.91
CA ASN A 229 19.57 3.67 14.60
C ASN A 229 18.70 4.69 15.36
N LEU A 230 17.54 5.08 14.79
CA LEU A 230 16.71 6.17 15.32
C LEU A 230 15.76 5.75 16.44
N ALA A 231 15.21 4.54 16.38
CA ALA A 231 14.23 4.04 17.36
C ALA A 231 14.29 2.50 17.55
N PRO A 232 15.47 1.92 17.85
CA PRO A 232 15.62 0.46 17.99
C PRO A 232 14.69 -0.13 19.06
N GLU A 233 14.33 0.64 20.09
CA GLU A 233 13.49 0.20 21.20
C GLU A 233 12.05 -0.18 20.80
N LEU A 234 11.60 0.24 19.62
CA LEU A 234 10.28 -0.08 19.09
C LEU A 234 10.19 -1.49 18.51
N PHE A 235 11.32 -2.06 18.08
CA PHE A 235 11.34 -3.25 17.22
C PHE A 235 11.98 -4.45 17.94
N ALA A 236 11.24 -5.55 18.01
CA ALA A 236 11.75 -6.84 18.48
C ALA A 236 12.73 -7.48 17.48
N GLY A 237 12.60 -7.12 16.20
CA GLY A 237 13.44 -7.61 15.12
C GLY A 237 13.28 -6.75 13.87
N ILE A 238 14.27 -6.82 12.98
CA ILE A 238 14.29 -6.08 11.71
C ILE A 238 14.73 -7.03 10.60
N LEU A 239 13.91 -7.15 9.56
CA LEU A 239 14.21 -7.86 8.32
C LEU A 239 14.61 -6.83 7.25
N ALA A 240 15.92 -6.68 7.05
CA ALA A 240 16.49 -5.81 6.03
C ALA A 240 16.95 -6.65 4.82
N GLU A 241 16.16 -6.64 3.76
CA GLU A 241 16.40 -7.46 2.57
C GLU A 241 17.21 -6.68 1.52
N VAL A 242 18.35 -7.23 1.07
CA VAL A 242 19.27 -6.57 0.10
C VAL A 242 19.42 -5.05 0.34
N PRO A 243 19.77 -4.61 1.56
CA PRO A 243 19.47 -3.27 2.02
C PRO A 243 20.47 -2.22 1.52
N PHE A 244 19.97 -1.09 1.00
CA PHE A 244 20.82 0.05 0.63
C PHE A 244 21.22 0.86 1.87
N VAL A 245 22.37 0.53 2.47
CA VAL A 245 22.80 1.10 3.78
C VAL A 245 24.15 1.80 3.75
N ASP A 246 25.00 1.53 2.77
CA ASP A 246 26.27 2.26 2.58
C ASP A 246 26.07 3.49 1.69
N VAL A 247 25.14 4.36 2.11
CA VAL A 247 24.57 5.42 1.27
C VAL A 247 25.64 6.41 0.82
N LEU A 248 26.48 6.90 1.74
CA LEU A 248 27.44 7.96 1.40
C LEU A 248 28.53 7.46 0.45
N ASN A 249 29.15 6.31 0.74
CA ASN A 249 30.21 5.78 -0.11
C ASN A 249 29.68 5.42 -1.49
N THR A 250 28.51 4.79 -1.56
CA THR A 250 27.87 4.42 -2.83
C THR A 250 27.54 5.68 -3.65
N MET A 251 26.92 6.69 -3.03
CA MET A 251 26.47 7.89 -3.76
C MET A 251 27.59 8.83 -4.20
N LEU A 252 28.80 8.68 -3.66
CA LEU A 252 29.99 9.41 -4.07
C LEU A 252 30.78 8.70 -5.20
N ASP A 253 30.48 7.43 -5.50
CA ASP A 253 31.17 6.64 -6.53
C ASP A 253 30.33 6.56 -7.82
N ASP A 254 30.67 7.39 -8.80
CA ASP A 254 29.97 7.46 -10.09
C ASP A 254 30.28 6.27 -11.02
N THR A 255 31.20 5.37 -10.64
CA THR A 255 31.48 4.14 -11.37
C THR A 255 30.46 3.03 -11.10
N LEU A 256 29.68 3.16 -10.02
CA LEU A 256 28.62 2.23 -9.68
C LEU A 256 27.38 2.45 -10.57
N PRO A 257 26.72 1.37 -11.04
CA PRO A 257 25.76 1.44 -12.14
C PRO A 257 24.48 2.24 -11.85
N LEU A 258 24.08 2.32 -10.57
CA LEU A 258 22.87 3.03 -10.15
C LEU A 258 23.15 4.40 -9.55
N THR A 259 24.40 4.72 -9.20
CA THR A 259 24.73 5.97 -8.48
C THR A 259 24.35 7.22 -9.27
N PRO A 260 24.83 7.44 -10.52
CA PRO A 260 24.46 8.65 -11.25
C PRO A 260 22.94 8.79 -11.50
N PRO A 261 22.21 7.72 -11.88
CA PRO A 261 20.74 7.76 -11.96
C PRO A 261 20.01 8.05 -10.65
N GLU A 262 20.62 7.79 -9.49
CA GLU A 262 19.99 7.94 -8.18
C GLU A 262 20.26 9.28 -7.48
N TRP A 263 21.19 10.11 -7.95
CA TRP A 263 21.37 11.48 -7.41
C TRP A 263 20.10 12.34 -7.37
N PRO A 264 19.13 12.19 -8.30
CA PRO A 264 17.87 12.91 -8.18
C PRO A 264 16.95 12.42 -7.05
N GLU A 265 17.21 11.26 -6.46
CA GLU A 265 16.39 10.62 -5.41
C GLU A 265 16.84 10.97 -3.99
N TRP A 266 18.12 10.79 -3.67
CA TRP A 266 18.69 10.94 -2.31
C TRP A 266 19.16 12.36 -1.99
#